data_AF-A0A0N8HGJ0-F1
#
_entry.id   AF-A0A0N8HGJ0-F1
#
_cell.length_a   1.000
_cell.length_b   1.000
_cell.length_c   1.000
_cell.angle_alpha   90.00
_cell.angle_beta   90.00
_cell.angle_gamma   90.00
#
_symmetry.space_group_name_H-M   'P 1'
#
loop_
_entity.id
_entity.type
_entity.pdbx_description
1 polymer ?
#
loop_
_entity_poly.entity_id
_entity_poly.type
_entity_poly.pdbx_seq_one_letter_code
_entity_poly.pdbx_strand_id
1 'polypeptide(L)' 'MSQTFEQGWAARPFAQQFPEMNADEAKRLDHINTSITTLYLAGLLTDKQANEIRTKKFPKVVTKAVMGKS' A
#
# COMPACT_ATOMS: atom_id res chain seq x y z
N MET A 1 -16.37 10.29 4.19
CA MET A 1 -15.17 10.01 5.01
C MET A 1 -14.27 8.98 4.32
N SER A 2 -13.79 9.26 3.11
CA SER A 2 -12.90 8.36 2.34
C SER A 2 -11.42 8.82 2.35
N GLN A 3 -11.13 9.99 2.92
CA GLN A 3 -9.83 10.67 2.79
C GLN A 3 -8.71 10.14 3.70
N THR A 4 -8.99 9.25 4.66
CA THR A 4 -7.97 8.80 5.64
C THR A 4 -7.23 7.51 5.25
N PHE A 5 -7.80 6.68 4.38
CA PHE A 5 -7.17 5.38 4.04
C PHE A 5 -6.07 5.49 2.98
N GLU A 6 -6.21 6.42 2.01
CA GLU A 6 -5.18 6.65 0.99
C GLU A 6 -3.96 7.39 1.54
N GLN A 7 -4.15 8.25 2.54
CA GLN A 7 -3.06 9.00 3.18
C GLN A 7 -2.27 8.16 4.20
N GLY A 8 -2.90 7.18 4.86
CA GLY A 8 -2.24 6.40 5.93
C GLY A 8 -1.00 5.63 5.46
N TRP A 9 -1.07 4.98 4.28
CA TRP A 9 0.06 4.18 3.77
C TRP A 9 1.18 5.02 3.17
N ALA A 10 0.86 6.19 2.61
CA ALA A 10 1.84 7.09 2.01
C ALA A 10 2.51 8.03 3.03
N ALA A 11 1.95 8.15 4.25
CA ALA A 11 2.44 9.10 5.25
C ALA A 11 3.84 8.75 5.78
N ARG A 12 4.21 7.46 5.87
CA ARG A 12 5.51 6.99 6.36
C ARG A 12 5.89 5.63 5.73
N PRO A 13 7.18 5.27 5.62
CA PRO A 13 7.60 3.95 5.15
C PRO A 13 7.00 2.81 6.00
N PHE A 14 6.69 1.66 5.38
CA PHE A 14 6.09 0.52 6.10
C PHE A 14 6.94 0.02 7.27
N ALA A 15 8.27 0.11 7.17
CA ALA A 15 9.18 -0.28 8.26
C ALA A 15 9.03 0.61 9.51
N GLN A 16 8.59 1.85 9.36
CA GLN A 16 8.31 2.75 10.49
C GLN A 16 6.90 2.53 11.06
N GLN A 17 5.95 2.16 10.21
CA GLN A 17 4.56 1.89 10.63
C GLN A 17 4.43 0.54 11.35
N PHE A 18 5.23 -0.45 10.93
CA PHE A 18 5.27 -1.79 11.49
C PHE A 18 6.71 -2.17 11.83
N PRO A 19 7.27 -1.69 12.96
CA PRO A 19 8.67 -1.96 13.35
C PRO A 19 8.99 -3.44 13.47
N GLU A 20 7.97 -4.24 13.81
CA GLU A 20 8.10 -5.69 13.93
C GLU A 20 8.24 -6.39 12.57
N MET A 21 7.86 -5.76 11.46
CA MET A 21 7.84 -6.36 10.13
C MET A 21 9.25 -6.63 9.61
N ASN A 22 9.42 -7.70 8.84
CA ASN A 22 10.67 -7.94 8.10
C ASN A 22 10.96 -6.76 7.15
N ALA A 23 12.22 -6.29 7.13
CA ALA A 23 12.63 -5.11 6.37
C ALA A 23 12.44 -5.26 4.85
N ASP A 24 12.66 -6.45 4.29
CA ASP A 24 12.46 -6.72 2.86
C ASP A 24 10.98 -6.69 2.49
N GLU A 25 10.12 -7.22 3.36
CA GLU A 25 8.67 -7.17 3.15
C GLU A 25 8.14 -5.73 3.26
N ALA A 26 8.63 -4.96 4.23
CA ALA A 26 8.31 -3.54 4.33
C ALA A 26 8.71 -2.77 3.07
N LYS A 27 9.94 -2.99 2.57
CA LYS A 27 10.43 -2.38 1.33
C LYS A 27 9.60 -2.80 0.11
N ARG A 28 9.17 -4.06 0.05
CA ARG A 28 8.28 -4.57 -1.01
C ARG A 28 6.93 -3.84 -0.99
N LEU A 29 6.34 -3.63 0.19
CA LEU A 29 5.08 -2.90 0.32
C LEU A 29 5.20 -1.42 -0.07
N ASP A 30 6.30 -0.75 0.34
CA ASP A 30 6.62 0.62 -0.09
C ASP A 30 6.74 0.72 -1.62
N HIS A 31 7.39 -0.27 -2.25
CA HIS A 31 7.55 -0.32 -3.70
C HIS A 31 6.22 -0.51 -4.44
N ILE A 32 5.35 -1.40 -3.95
CA ILE A 32 4.00 -1.61 -4.53
C ILE A 32 3.17 -0.32 -4.38
N ASN A 33 3.19 0.29 -3.18
CA ASN A 33 2.49 1.54 -2.91
C ASN A 33 2.89 2.66 -3.88
N THR A 34 4.21 2.81 -4.10
CA THR A 34 4.77 3.79 -5.04
C THR A 34 4.37 3.47 -6.48
N SER A 35 4.49 2.21 -6.89
CA SER A 35 4.14 1.77 -8.25
C SER A 35 2.67 2.04 -8.59
N ILE A 36 1.75 1.84 -7.63
CA ILE A 36 0.32 2.17 -7.84
C ILE A 36 0.15 3.66 -8.16
N THR A 37 0.84 4.54 -7.41
CA THR A 37 0.82 5.98 -7.69
C THR A 37 1.44 6.31 -9.04
N THR A 38 2.61 5.74 -9.36
CA THR A 38 3.28 5.98 -10.64
C THR A 38 2.42 5.57 -11.82
N LEU A 39 1.81 4.37 -11.78
CA LEU A 39 0.95 3.89 -12.85
C LEU A 39 -0.33 4.72 -12.98
N TYR A 40 -0.87 5.21 -11.87
CA TYR A 40 -2.00 6.13 -11.89
C TYR A 40 -1.65 7.47 -12.54
N LEU A 41 -0.55 8.11 -12.12
CA LEU A 41 -0.10 9.39 -12.66
C LEU A 41 0.35 9.30 -14.13
N ALA A 42 0.83 8.13 -14.56
CA ALA A 42 1.15 7.85 -15.96
C ALA A 42 -0.10 7.62 -16.83
N GLY A 43 -1.30 7.64 -16.27
CA GLY A 43 -2.55 7.38 -17.00
C GLY A 43 -2.76 5.90 -17.39
N LEU A 44 -1.96 4.99 -16.83
CA LEU A 44 -2.05 3.54 -17.08
C LEU A 44 -3.10 2.85 -16.20
N LEU A 45 -3.57 3.54 -15.16
CA LEU A 45 -4.72 3.13 -14.35
C LEU A 45 -5.80 4.21 -14.42
N THR A 46 -7.04 3.78 -14.62
CA THR A 46 -8.21 4.65 -14.43
C THR A 46 -8.40 4.99 -12.96
N ASP A 47 -9.12 6.09 -12.67
CA ASP A 47 -9.51 6.45 -11.29
C ASP A 47 -10.20 5.29 -10.57
N LYS A 48 -11.10 4.57 -11.27
CA LYS A 48 -11.80 3.42 -10.71
C LYS A 48 -10.84 2.30 -10.32
N GLN A 49 -9.88 1.96 -11.19
CA GLN A 49 -8.88 0.91 -10.90
C GLN A 49 -7.96 1.32 -9.75
N ALA A 50 -7.46 2.55 -9.75
CA ALA A 50 -6.62 3.07 -8.68
C ALA A 50 -7.36 3.01 -7.32
N ASN A 51 -8.62 3.48 -7.28
CA ASN A 51 -9.45 3.42 -6.09
C ASN A 51 -9.72 1.96 -5.63
N GLU A 52 -10.06 1.04 -6.54
CA GLU A 52 -10.28 -0.37 -6.18
C GLU A 52 -9.00 -1.03 -5.64
N ILE A 53 -7.84 -0.71 -6.22
CA ILE A 53 -6.56 -1.20 -5.72
C ILE A 53 -6.30 -0.66 -4.32
N ARG A 54 -6.43 0.66 -4.12
CA ARG A 54 -6.15 1.36 -2.86
C ARG A 54 -7.07 0.92 -1.71
N THR A 55 -8.35 0.70 -2.00
CA THR A 55 -9.36 0.45 -0.95
C THR A 55 -9.67 -1.02 -0.73
N LYS A 56 -9.41 -1.90 -1.70
CA LYS A 56 -9.77 -3.33 -1.60
C LYS A 56 -8.58 -4.28 -1.70
N LYS A 57 -7.70 -4.09 -2.69
CA LYS A 57 -6.64 -5.08 -2.98
C LYS A 57 -5.40 -4.86 -2.12
N PHE A 58 -4.84 -3.66 -2.13
CA PHE A 58 -3.61 -3.34 -1.41
C PHE A 58 -3.73 -3.56 0.10
N PRO A 59 -4.82 -3.18 0.78
CA PRO A 59 -5.00 -3.47 2.20
C PRO A 59 -4.90 -4.97 2.53
N LYS A 60 -5.45 -5.85 1.68
CA LYS A 60 -5.35 -7.30 1.87
C LYS A 60 -3.91 -7.80 1.75
N VAL A 61 -3.12 -7.21 0.86
CA VAL A 61 -1.69 -7.54 0.71
C VAL A 61 -0.94 -7.15 1.98
N VAL A 62 -1.18 -5.93 2.50
CA VAL A 62 -0.59 -5.48 3.75
C VAL A 62 -1.02 -6.36 4.92
N THR A 63 -2.31 -6.64 5.08
CA THR A 63 -2.83 -7.50 6.15
C THR A 63 -2.17 -8.88 6.11
N LYS A 64 -2.01 -9.49 4.93
CA LYS A 64 -1.31 -10.77 4.80
C LYS A 64 0.15 -10.68 5.20
N ALA A 65 0.85 -9.60 4.85
CA ALA A 65 2.25 -9.39 5.24
C ALA A 65 2.40 -9.18 6.76
N VAL A 66 1.45 -8.50 7.40
CA VAL A 66 1.44 -8.25 8.85
C VAL A 66 1.05 -9.50 9.64
N MET A 67 -0.03 -10.18 9.24
CA MET A 67 -0.61 -11.33 9.96
C MET A 67 0.02 -12.68 9.58
N GLY A 68 0.67 -12.77 8.42
CA GLY A 68 1.32 -13.99 7.92
C GLY A 68 2.60 -14.38 8.66
N LYS A 69 2.93 -13.68 9.75
CA LYS A 69 3.75 -14.24 10.82
C LYS A 69 2.93 -15.28 11.58
N SER A 70 2.79 -16.47 11.00
CA SER A 70 2.34 -17.69 11.69
C SER A 70 3.43 -18.73 11.57
#